data_AF-V4LH83-F1
#
_entry.id   AF-V4LH83-F1
#
_cell.length_a   1.000
_cell.length_b   1.000
_cell.length_c   1.000
_cell.angle_alpha   90.00
_cell.angle_beta   90.00
_cell.angle_gamma   90.00
#
_symmetry.space_group_name_H-M   'P 1'
#
loop_
_entity.id
_entity.type
_entity.pdbx_description
1 polymer ?
#
loop_
_entity_poly.entity_id
_entity_poly.type
_entity_poly.pdbx_seq_one_letter_code
_entity_poly.pdbx_strand_id
1 'polypeptide(L)'
;MANVTAYSDVLVVNMVGGLVTGAVAERLGGTGYICNTYKGNYPSPVEMVRMFNFNDKVIERIVQSSINELSSAKTVSPEENNKQERVYNAEININEPSTSDVVEEKSVISEAMVVDIVAPETKIIKAPKAGAKASKEAIEMWQENGFSSLIMAAQDQDPWSLAKDVLPLLSCRWRHVLPSRTHPHMQMSSFGGYVLSGIRISTT
;
A
#
# COMPACT_ATOMS: atom_id res chain seq x y z
N MET A 1 -15.91 11.47 -14.24
CA MET A 1 -14.80 10.49 -14.15
C MET A 1 -13.56 11.12 -13.52
N ALA A 2 -12.61 10.32 -13.02
CA ALA A 2 -11.70 10.71 -11.94
C ALA A 2 -10.51 11.63 -12.26
N ASN A 3 -10.16 11.87 -13.53
CA ASN A 3 -9.03 12.71 -13.95
C ASN A 3 -7.66 12.23 -13.41
N VAL A 4 -7.34 10.95 -13.61
CA VAL A 4 -5.98 10.40 -13.36
C VAL A 4 -5.01 10.97 -14.39
N THR A 5 -3.97 11.66 -13.93
CA THR A 5 -2.98 12.37 -14.74
C THR A 5 -1.61 12.30 -14.09
N ALA A 6 -0.53 12.49 -14.88
CA ALA A 6 0.82 12.55 -14.33
C ALA A 6 0.94 13.52 -13.13
N TYR A 7 1.75 13.15 -12.14
CA TYR A 7 1.95 13.87 -10.87
C TYR A 7 0.69 14.01 -9.98
N SER A 8 -0.39 13.28 -10.23
CA SER A 8 -1.59 13.27 -9.37
C SER A 8 -1.55 12.14 -8.35
N ASP A 9 -1.74 12.44 -7.06
CA ASP A 9 -1.83 11.41 -6.02
C ASP A 9 -3.27 10.89 -5.91
N VAL A 10 -3.46 9.62 -6.25
CA VAL A 10 -4.78 8.99 -6.42
C VAL A 10 -5.10 8.10 -5.22
N LEU A 11 -6.23 8.36 -4.58
CA LEU A 11 -6.82 7.45 -3.60
C LEU A 11 -7.60 6.36 -4.35
N VAL A 12 -7.23 5.10 -4.12
CA VAL A 12 -7.91 3.93 -4.69
C VAL A 12 -8.50 3.12 -3.55
N VAL A 13 -9.72 2.63 -3.73
CA VAL A 13 -10.30 1.56 -2.91
C VAL A 13 -10.59 0.39 -3.84
N ASN A 14 -9.71 -0.59 -3.87
CA ASN A 14 -9.82 -1.76 -4.75
C ASN A 14 -10.07 -3.03 -3.93
N MET A 15 -11.19 -3.70 -4.20
CA MET A 15 -11.45 -5.09 -3.80
C MET A 15 -11.31 -6.07 -4.99
N VAL A 16 -11.00 -5.57 -6.19
CA VAL A 16 -10.93 -6.34 -7.44
C VAL A 16 -9.49 -6.78 -7.75
N GLY A 17 -8.84 -7.42 -6.77
CA GLY A 17 -7.52 -8.09 -6.90
C GLY A 17 -6.33 -7.24 -7.40
N GLY A 18 -6.48 -5.92 -7.51
CA GLY A 18 -5.48 -4.99 -8.02
C GLY A 18 -5.69 -4.52 -9.47
N LEU A 19 -6.76 -4.97 -10.15
CA LEU A 19 -7.03 -4.61 -11.55
C LEU A 19 -7.18 -3.09 -11.73
N VAL A 20 -7.96 -2.46 -10.85
CA VAL A 20 -8.16 -0.99 -10.85
C VAL A 20 -6.88 -0.27 -10.49
N THR A 21 -6.13 -0.78 -9.50
CA THR A 21 -4.82 -0.25 -9.11
C THR A 21 -3.83 -0.26 -10.27
N GLY A 22 -3.82 -1.33 -11.07
CA GLY A 22 -3.00 -1.45 -12.28
C GLY A 22 -3.38 -0.45 -13.37
N ALA A 23 -4.68 -0.31 -13.70
CA ALA A 23 -5.15 0.67 -14.68
C ALA A 23 -4.82 2.13 -14.29
N VAL A 24 -4.79 2.45 -12.99
CA VAL A 24 -4.32 3.76 -12.50
C VAL A 24 -2.80 3.88 -12.63
N ALA A 25 -2.03 2.83 -12.31
CA ALA A 25 -0.57 2.82 -12.40
C ALA A 25 -0.05 3.00 -13.84
N GLU A 26 -0.67 2.32 -14.79
CA GLU A 26 -0.44 2.50 -16.22
C GLU A 26 -0.68 3.97 -16.63
N ARG A 27 -1.77 4.57 -16.15
CA ARG A 27 -2.14 5.95 -16.49
C ARG A 27 -1.26 7.03 -15.83
N LEU A 28 -0.64 6.72 -14.69
CA LEU A 28 0.31 7.60 -14.00
C LEU A 28 1.76 7.49 -14.50
N GLY A 29 2.13 6.36 -15.10
CA GLY A 29 3.47 6.13 -15.66
C GLY A 29 4.62 6.23 -14.64
N GLY A 30 4.35 6.02 -13.35
CA GLY A 30 5.32 6.18 -12.26
C GLY A 30 5.51 7.62 -11.75
N THR A 31 4.59 8.54 -12.07
CA THR A 31 4.57 9.91 -11.54
C THR A 31 3.38 10.11 -10.58
N GLY A 32 3.57 10.88 -9.51
CA GLY A 32 2.62 10.88 -8.38
C GLY A 32 2.63 9.55 -7.61
N TYR A 33 1.57 9.29 -6.85
CA TYR A 33 1.37 8.08 -6.04
C TYR A 33 -0.02 7.46 -6.21
N ILE A 34 -0.12 6.17 -5.87
CA ILE A 34 -1.37 5.44 -5.73
C ILE A 34 -1.42 4.89 -4.32
N CYS A 35 -2.31 5.44 -3.51
CA CYS A 35 -2.62 4.88 -2.20
C CYS A 35 -3.85 3.99 -2.34
N ASN A 36 -3.66 2.67 -2.34
CA ASN A 36 -4.77 1.73 -2.19
C ASN A 36 -5.14 1.62 -0.71
N THR A 37 -6.23 2.27 -0.31
CA THR A 37 -6.71 2.25 1.07
C THR A 37 -7.76 1.18 1.31
N TYR A 38 -7.86 0.75 2.57
CA TYR A 38 -8.67 -0.37 3.04
C TYR A 38 -9.19 -0.09 4.45
N LYS A 39 -10.25 -0.80 4.83
CA LYS A 39 -10.89 -0.73 6.15
C LYS A 39 -10.65 -2.05 6.89
N GLY A 40 -10.28 -1.98 8.17
CA GLY A 40 -9.83 -3.14 8.95
C GLY A 40 -8.31 -3.34 8.92
N ASN A 41 -7.85 -4.51 9.35
CA ASN A 41 -6.43 -4.74 9.69
C ASN A 41 -5.54 -5.13 8.50
N TYR A 42 -6.12 -5.71 7.44
CA TYR A 42 -5.38 -6.28 6.31
C TYR A 42 -5.78 -5.60 4.99
N PRO A 43 -4.82 -5.28 4.12
CA PRO A 43 -5.11 -4.73 2.80
C PRO A 43 -5.67 -5.79 1.85
N SER A 44 -6.50 -5.34 0.90
CA SER A 44 -6.92 -6.17 -0.23
C SER A 44 -5.71 -6.54 -1.11
N PRO A 45 -5.65 -7.78 -1.65
CA PRO A 45 -4.55 -8.20 -2.51
C PRO A 45 -4.52 -7.40 -3.82
N VAL A 46 -3.30 -7.14 -4.29
CA VAL A 46 -3.02 -6.41 -5.55
C VAL A 46 -2.23 -7.28 -6.54
N GLU A 47 -2.43 -8.59 -6.50
CA GLU A 47 -1.64 -9.57 -7.27
C GLU A 47 -1.74 -9.36 -8.79
N MET A 48 -2.91 -8.93 -9.29
CA MET A 48 -3.09 -8.67 -10.73
C MET A 48 -2.21 -7.52 -11.24
N VAL A 49 -1.67 -6.65 -10.38
CA VAL A 49 -0.69 -5.61 -10.77
C VAL A 49 0.55 -6.24 -11.41
N ARG A 50 0.91 -7.48 -11.06
CA ARG A 50 2.03 -8.22 -11.66
C ARG A 50 1.82 -8.51 -13.16
N MET A 51 0.57 -8.68 -13.60
CA MET A 51 0.22 -8.97 -14.99
C MET A 51 0.45 -7.78 -15.94
N PHE A 52 0.54 -6.55 -15.40
CA PHE A 52 0.79 -5.34 -16.19
C PHE A 52 2.27 -5.15 -16.57
N ASN A 53 3.18 -6.02 -16.09
CA ASN A 53 4.63 -5.98 -16.39
C ASN A 53 5.28 -4.59 -16.13
N PHE A 54 4.91 -3.96 -15.01
CA PHE A 54 5.43 -2.64 -14.65
C PHE A 54 6.91 -2.67 -14.26
N ASN A 55 7.61 -1.57 -14.57
CA ASN A 55 8.96 -1.29 -14.11
C ASN A 55 8.96 -0.85 -12.63
N ASP A 56 10.06 -1.07 -11.92
CA ASP A 56 10.24 -0.81 -10.48
C ASP A 56 9.78 0.60 -10.08
N LYS A 57 10.14 1.63 -10.87
CA LYS A 57 9.73 3.03 -10.67
C LYS A 57 8.21 3.25 -10.60
N VAL A 58 7.40 2.36 -11.17
CA VAL A 58 5.93 2.39 -11.10
C VAL A 58 5.46 1.58 -9.90
N ILE A 59 6.06 0.41 -9.67
CA ILE A 59 5.78 -0.48 -8.53
C ILE A 59 5.99 0.25 -7.18
N GLU A 60 7.06 1.02 -7.06
CA GLU A 60 7.37 1.88 -5.89
C GLU A 60 6.29 2.93 -5.58
N ARG A 61 5.47 3.32 -6.57
CA ARG A 61 4.37 4.29 -6.38
C ARG A 61 3.05 3.65 -5.98
N ILE A 62 2.95 2.32 -6.02
CA ILE A 62 1.76 1.57 -5.64
C ILE A 62 1.90 1.16 -4.18
N VAL A 63 1.33 1.96 -3.30
CA VAL A 63 1.42 1.80 -1.85
C VAL A 63 0.05 1.59 -1.19
N GLN A 64 0.06 1.13 0.06
CA GLN A 64 -1.12 0.81 0.84
C GLN A 64 -1.08 1.50 2.21
N SER A 65 -2.23 1.97 2.69
CA SER A 65 -2.39 2.57 4.02
C SER A 65 -3.82 2.35 4.51
N SER A 66 -4.01 2.03 5.79
CA SER A 66 -5.38 1.86 6.32
C SER A 66 -6.10 3.22 6.36
N ILE A 67 -7.42 3.19 6.21
CA ILE A 67 -8.24 4.40 6.26
C ILE A 67 -8.10 5.14 7.61
N ASN A 68 -7.87 4.39 8.68
CA ASN A 68 -7.60 4.90 10.02
C ASN A 68 -6.32 5.74 10.03
N GLU A 69 -5.20 5.22 9.52
CA GLU A 69 -3.91 5.93 9.45
C GLU A 69 -3.98 7.19 8.57
N LEU A 70 -4.76 7.17 7.50
CA LEU A 70 -5.00 8.36 6.67
C LEU A 70 -5.87 9.42 7.38
N SER A 71 -6.77 9.00 8.27
CA SER A 71 -7.66 9.89 9.04
C SER A 71 -7.07 10.41 10.36
N SER A 72 -6.05 9.73 10.91
CA SER A 72 -5.43 10.05 12.20
C SER A 72 -4.54 11.30 12.12
N ALA A 73 -5.13 12.48 12.26
CA ALA A 73 -4.42 13.74 12.39
C ALA A 73 -3.37 13.69 13.52
N LYS A 74 -2.23 14.36 13.32
CA LYS A 74 -1.07 14.39 14.23
C LYS A 74 -1.44 14.88 15.65
N THR A 75 -1.71 13.96 16.58
CA THR A 75 -1.34 14.17 17.98
C THR A 75 0.15 13.91 18.12
N VAL A 76 0.93 14.95 18.45
CA VAL A 76 2.38 14.81 18.67
C VAL A 76 2.61 14.11 20.02
N SER A 77 2.74 12.79 20.00
CA SER A 77 3.27 12.01 21.11
C SER A 77 4.80 12.09 21.13
N PRO A 78 5.45 12.37 22.27
CA PRO A 78 6.90 12.22 22.41
C PRO A 78 7.39 10.80 22.08
N GLU A 79 8.69 10.69 21.81
CA GLU A 79 9.33 9.41 21.49
C GLU A 79 9.38 8.47 22.70
N GLU A 80 8.98 7.21 22.52
CA GLU A 80 9.49 6.11 23.35
C GLU A 80 10.11 5.02 22.47
N ASN A 81 11.43 5.09 22.33
CA ASN A 81 12.24 3.97 21.89
C ASN A 81 12.36 2.96 23.05
N ASN A 82 11.80 1.77 22.92
CA ASN A 82 12.24 0.62 23.72
C ASN A 82 12.14 -0.70 22.97
N LYS A 83 13.21 -1.51 23.07
CA LYS A 83 13.25 -2.89 22.60
C LYS A 83 13.01 -3.81 23.80
N GLN A 84 11.90 -4.56 23.80
CA GLN A 84 11.86 -5.82 24.54
C GLN A 84 11.04 -6.88 23.80
N GLU A 85 11.68 -8.02 23.56
CA GLU A 85 11.00 -9.30 23.44
C GLU A 85 10.54 -9.74 24.83
N ARG A 86 9.37 -10.37 24.94
CA ARG A 86 9.06 -11.58 25.76
C ARG A 86 7.57 -11.91 25.63
N VAL A 87 7.23 -13.08 25.05
CA VAL A 87 7.10 -14.42 25.68
C VAL A 87 5.67 -14.66 26.17
N TYR A 88 5.16 -15.87 25.93
CA TYR A 88 3.82 -16.31 26.34
C TYR A 88 3.78 -16.53 27.87
N ASN A 89 2.63 -16.24 28.49
CA ASN A 89 2.42 -16.38 29.94
C ASN A 89 1.81 -17.74 30.33
N ALA A 90 1.99 -18.06 31.62
CA ALA A 90 1.42 -19.18 32.41
C ALA A 90 2.14 -20.55 32.28
N GLU A 91 2.67 -21.00 33.43
CA GLU A 91 3.44 -22.24 33.67
C GLU A 91 2.56 -23.33 34.34
N ILE A 92 3.20 -24.33 34.99
CA ILE A 92 2.65 -25.44 35.82
C ILE A 92 2.15 -26.65 34.98
N ASN A 93 2.59 -27.92 35.15
CA ASN A 93 3.71 -28.56 35.91
C ASN A 93 3.76 -30.08 35.52
N ILE A 94 4.65 -31.02 35.93
CA ILE A 94 5.84 -31.11 36.82
C ILE A 94 6.64 -32.41 36.49
N ASN A 95 7.81 -32.62 37.12
CA ASN A 95 8.58 -33.88 37.34
C ASN A 95 9.51 -34.44 36.24
N GLU A 96 10.52 -35.19 36.73
CA GLU A 96 11.80 -35.58 36.09
C GLU A 96 11.90 -37.12 35.83
N PRO A 97 13.09 -37.78 35.73
CA PRO A 97 13.91 -37.89 34.50
C PRO A 97 14.33 -39.35 34.16
N SER A 98 14.91 -39.62 32.97
CA SER A 98 15.98 -40.66 32.81
C SER A 98 16.66 -40.74 31.41
N THR A 99 18.00 -40.81 31.45
CA THR A 99 18.95 -41.62 30.62
C THR A 99 19.07 -41.53 29.08
N SER A 100 20.36 -41.55 28.64
CA SER A 100 20.95 -42.25 27.46
C SER A 100 20.61 -41.78 26.02
N ASP A 101 21.52 -41.79 25.04
CA ASP A 101 23.00 -41.95 25.04
C ASP A 101 23.61 -41.61 23.64
N VAL A 102 24.82 -41.00 23.61
CA VAL A 102 25.80 -40.85 22.48
C VAL A 102 25.31 -40.42 21.06
N VAL A 103 26.13 -40.01 20.06
CA VAL A 103 27.60 -39.79 19.94
C VAL A 103 27.86 -38.40 19.33
N GLU A 104 29.04 -37.83 19.59
CA GLU A 104 29.66 -36.70 18.88
C GLU A 104 30.32 -37.14 17.55
N GLU A 105 30.36 -36.29 16.52
CA GLU A 105 31.61 -36.11 15.77
C GLU A 105 31.75 -34.69 15.17
N LYS A 106 33.00 -34.30 14.92
CA LYS A 106 33.45 -32.92 14.71
C LYS A 106 34.71 -32.93 13.84
N SER A 107 34.78 -32.06 12.83
CA SER A 107 36.01 -31.79 12.09
C SER A 107 36.26 -30.28 11.96
N VAL A 108 37.54 -29.90 12.06
CA VAL A 108 38.08 -28.52 12.21
C VAL A 108 39.49 -28.52 11.54
N ILE A 109 40.22 -27.39 11.58
CA ILE A 109 41.65 -27.19 11.17
C ILE A 109 41.77 -26.76 9.68
N SER A 110 42.47 -25.69 9.29
CA SER A 110 43.35 -24.70 9.98
C SER A 110 43.34 -23.30 9.33
N GLU A 111 43.90 -22.31 10.01
CA GLU A 111 43.98 -20.88 9.65
C GLU A 111 45.28 -20.49 8.89
N ALA A 112 45.27 -19.36 8.15
CA ALA A 112 46.49 -18.61 7.76
C ALA A 112 46.24 -17.13 7.32
N MET A 113 46.65 -16.20 8.18
CA MET A 113 47.07 -14.77 7.99
C MET A 113 46.79 -13.92 6.71
N VAL A 114 46.10 -12.77 6.95
CA VAL A 114 46.16 -11.39 6.36
C VAL A 114 46.21 -11.10 4.85
N VAL A 115 45.32 -10.21 4.38
CA VAL A 115 45.59 -8.81 3.94
C VAL A 115 44.24 -8.06 3.76
N ASP A 116 44.19 -6.76 4.07
CA ASP A 116 42.98 -5.92 3.94
C ASP A 116 42.54 -5.65 2.48
N ILE A 117 41.27 -5.93 2.18
CA ILE A 117 40.45 -5.10 1.26
C ILE A 117 39.03 -4.98 1.85
N VAL A 118 38.61 -3.75 2.16
CA VAL A 118 37.22 -3.47 2.58
C VAL A 118 36.29 -3.54 1.36
N ALA A 119 35.55 -4.65 1.24
CA ALA A 119 34.39 -4.74 0.36
C ALA A 119 33.13 -4.29 1.13
N PRO A 120 32.42 -3.23 0.71
CA PRO A 120 31.17 -2.86 1.36
C PRO A 120 30.10 -3.92 1.08
N GLU A 121 29.46 -4.44 2.11
CA GLU A 121 28.38 -5.43 1.96
C GLU A 121 27.26 -4.88 1.07
N THR A 122 27.14 -5.44 -0.13
CA THR A 122 26.06 -5.11 -1.07
C THR A 122 24.75 -5.67 -0.52
N LYS A 123 24.07 -4.86 0.32
CA LYS A 123 22.72 -5.12 0.83
C LYS A 123 21.86 -5.63 -0.32
N ILE A 124 21.38 -6.87 -0.20
CA ILE A 124 20.60 -7.53 -1.26
C ILE A 124 19.31 -6.73 -1.49
N ILE A 125 19.28 -5.94 -2.55
CA ILE A 125 18.13 -5.12 -2.93
C ILE A 125 17.06 -6.05 -3.46
N LYS A 126 16.19 -6.51 -2.56
CA LYS A 126 14.99 -7.28 -2.92
C LYS A 126 14.12 -6.38 -3.81
N ALA A 127 13.79 -6.88 -5.00
CA ALA A 127 12.93 -6.17 -5.95
C ALA A 127 11.64 -5.64 -5.28
N PRO A 128 11.20 -4.41 -5.62
CA PRO A 128 10.07 -3.78 -4.96
C PRO A 128 8.79 -4.60 -5.15
N LYS A 129 7.88 -4.51 -4.17
CA LYS A 129 6.59 -5.20 -4.19
C LYS A 129 5.47 -4.18 -4.23
N ALA A 130 4.61 -4.27 -5.24
CA ALA A 130 3.42 -3.45 -5.34
C ALA A 130 2.52 -3.70 -4.11
N GLY A 131 1.96 -2.63 -3.55
CA GLY A 131 1.21 -2.68 -2.30
C GLY A 131 2.10 -2.67 -1.04
N ALA A 132 3.34 -2.18 -1.13
CA ALA A 132 4.12 -1.88 0.07
C ALA A 132 3.39 -0.85 0.95
N LYS A 133 3.60 -0.89 2.27
CA LYS A 133 3.01 0.11 3.18
C LYS A 133 3.58 1.50 2.85
N ALA A 134 2.70 2.51 2.79
CA ALA A 134 3.11 3.89 2.53
C ALA A 134 4.10 4.41 3.59
N SER A 135 5.02 5.29 3.18
CA SER A 135 5.92 5.97 4.13
C SER A 135 5.14 6.95 5.01
N LYS A 136 5.66 7.21 6.22
CA LYS A 136 5.08 8.22 7.12
C LYS A 136 5.00 9.59 6.45
N GLU A 137 6.08 10.01 5.82
CA GLU A 137 6.19 11.25 5.03
C GLU A 137 5.06 11.40 3.99
N ALA A 138 4.74 10.34 3.25
CA ALA A 138 3.65 10.37 2.26
C ALA A 138 2.26 10.45 2.93
N ILE A 139 2.05 9.73 4.02
CA ILE A 139 0.81 9.80 4.81
C ILE A 139 0.60 11.22 5.36
N GLU A 140 1.64 11.82 5.94
CA GLU A 140 1.60 13.20 6.46
C GLU A 140 1.32 14.22 5.35
N MET A 141 1.98 14.09 4.19
CA MET A 141 1.72 14.93 3.02
C MET A 141 0.25 14.84 2.57
N TRP A 142 -0.38 13.66 2.61
CA TRP A 142 -1.80 13.49 2.25
C TRP A 142 -2.76 13.95 3.33
N GLN A 143 -2.41 13.84 4.62
CA GLN A 143 -3.18 14.45 5.71
C GLN A 143 -3.23 15.98 5.58
N GLU A 144 -2.14 16.60 5.14
CA GLU A 144 -2.02 18.06 5.00
C GLU A 144 -2.64 18.59 3.69
N ASN A 145 -2.52 17.87 2.56
CA ASN A 145 -2.92 18.37 1.22
C ASN A 145 -4.20 17.71 0.65
N GLY A 146 -4.54 16.51 1.12
CA GLY A 146 -5.57 15.65 0.54
C GLY A 146 -5.19 15.03 -0.81
N PHE A 147 -5.81 13.89 -1.14
CA PHE A 147 -5.64 13.21 -2.43
C PHE A 147 -6.31 13.98 -3.58
N SER A 148 -5.73 13.90 -4.79
CA SER A 148 -6.22 14.62 -5.97
C SER A 148 -7.55 14.08 -6.54
N SER A 149 -7.78 12.78 -6.36
CA SER A 149 -8.89 12.05 -6.96
C SER A 149 -9.16 10.73 -6.22
N LEU A 150 -10.40 10.24 -6.31
CA LEU A 150 -10.85 8.96 -5.75
C LEU A 150 -11.33 8.04 -6.87
N ILE A 151 -10.94 6.77 -6.81
CA ILE A 151 -11.57 5.67 -7.56
C ILE A 151 -11.93 4.55 -6.57
N MET A 152 -13.16 4.07 -6.63
CA MET A 152 -13.66 3.02 -5.74
C MET A 152 -14.26 1.88 -6.56
N ALA A 153 -13.84 0.65 -6.26
CA ALA A 153 -14.39 -0.59 -6.77
C ALA A 153 -14.46 -1.59 -5.60
N ALA A 154 -15.55 -1.48 -4.83
CA ALA A 154 -15.93 -2.41 -3.79
C ALA A 154 -16.90 -3.45 -4.36
N GLN A 155 -16.76 -4.72 -3.95
CA GLN A 155 -17.68 -5.80 -4.29
C GLN A 155 -18.54 -6.17 -3.06
N ASP A 156 -17.87 -6.44 -1.93
CA ASP A 156 -18.52 -7.00 -0.73
C ASP A 156 -18.81 -5.96 0.38
N GLN A 157 -18.82 -4.66 0.06
CA GLN A 157 -19.02 -3.56 1.02
C GLN A 157 -19.91 -2.47 0.45
N ASP A 158 -20.73 -1.83 1.29
CA ASP A 158 -21.56 -0.67 0.90
C ASP A 158 -20.69 0.51 0.41
N PRO A 159 -20.80 0.89 -0.88
CA PRO A 159 -20.04 2.02 -1.42
C PRO A 159 -20.38 3.35 -0.75
N TRP A 160 -21.59 3.53 -0.21
CA TRP A 160 -22.02 4.81 0.38
C TRP A 160 -21.40 5.05 1.75
N SER A 161 -21.41 4.06 2.64
CA SER A 161 -20.72 4.12 3.92
C SER A 161 -19.21 4.27 3.73
N LEU A 162 -18.62 3.51 2.80
CA LEU A 162 -17.19 3.61 2.50
C LEU A 162 -16.83 4.96 1.88
N ALA A 163 -17.69 5.55 1.04
CA ALA A 163 -17.52 6.89 0.49
C ALA A 163 -17.52 7.97 1.60
N LYS A 164 -18.38 7.88 2.61
CA LYS A 164 -18.37 8.83 3.74
C LYS A 164 -17.02 8.86 4.46
N ASP A 165 -16.39 7.70 4.63
CA ASP A 165 -15.10 7.60 5.32
C ASP A 165 -13.93 8.14 4.46
N VAL A 166 -13.92 7.91 3.14
CA VAL A 166 -12.82 8.36 2.25
C VAL A 166 -12.99 9.77 1.66
N LEU A 167 -14.23 10.27 1.52
CA LEU A 167 -14.48 11.60 0.96
C LEU A 167 -13.75 12.74 1.70
N PRO A 168 -13.63 12.74 3.04
CA PRO A 168 -12.83 13.71 3.81
C PRO A 168 -11.36 13.79 3.42
N LEU A 169 -10.76 12.70 2.90
CA LEU A 169 -9.34 12.62 2.52
C LEU A 169 -9.02 13.32 1.18
N LEU A 170 -10.01 13.82 0.45
CA LEU A 170 -9.83 14.43 -0.88
C LEU A 170 -9.57 15.94 -0.84
N SER A 171 -8.64 16.39 -1.67
CA SER A 171 -8.33 17.81 -1.89
C SER A 171 -9.46 18.50 -2.69
N CYS A 172 -9.98 19.62 -2.19
CA CYS A 172 -10.97 20.45 -2.89
C CYS A 172 -10.31 21.26 -4.03
N ARG A 173 -10.03 20.62 -5.17
CA ARG A 173 -9.28 21.24 -6.28
C ARG A 173 -10.14 21.59 -7.50
N TRP A 174 -9.96 22.81 -8.01
CA TRP A 174 -10.59 23.28 -9.24
C TRP A 174 -10.27 22.37 -10.44
N ARG A 175 -11.30 21.96 -11.18
CA ARG A 175 -11.18 21.21 -12.44
C ARG A 175 -11.76 22.03 -13.59
N HIS A 176 -10.94 22.30 -14.59
CA HIS A 176 -11.39 22.91 -15.85
C HIS A 176 -12.08 21.83 -16.71
N VAL A 177 -13.39 21.96 -16.91
CA VAL A 177 -14.18 21.00 -17.71
C VAL A 177 -14.43 21.58 -19.09
N LEU A 178 -13.69 21.08 -20.09
CA LEU A 178 -13.95 21.42 -21.49
C LEU A 178 -15.19 20.67 -22.02
N PRO A 179 -16.10 21.36 -22.75
CA PRO A 179 -17.16 20.69 -23.51
C PRO A 179 -16.60 19.68 -24.54
N SER A 180 -17.46 18.75 -24.95
CA SER A 180 -17.27 17.90 -26.15
C SER A 180 -16.05 16.97 -26.18
N ARG A 181 -15.41 16.64 -25.05
CA ARG A 181 -14.40 15.56 -24.96
C ARG A 181 -15.02 14.17 -24.68
N THR A 182 -16.00 13.79 -25.50
CA THR A 182 -16.63 12.46 -25.49
C THR A 182 -16.32 11.72 -26.78
N HIS A 183 -15.63 10.57 -26.67
CA HIS A 183 -15.35 9.66 -27.80
C HIS A 183 -16.55 8.71 -28.04
N PRO A 184 -16.59 7.96 -29.17
CA PRO A 184 -17.84 7.39 -29.68
C PRO A 184 -18.45 6.27 -28.83
N HIS A 185 -19.76 6.10 -28.98
CA HIS A 185 -20.57 5.08 -28.34
C HIS A 185 -20.24 3.68 -28.88
N MET A 186 -19.41 2.93 -28.15
CA MET A 186 -19.13 1.52 -28.45
C MET A 186 -20.22 0.63 -27.83
N GLN A 187 -21.10 0.09 -28.67
CA GLN A 187 -22.26 -0.68 -28.23
C GLN A 187 -21.88 -2.13 -27.92
N MET A 188 -21.88 -2.49 -26.63
CA MET A 188 -21.71 -3.87 -26.16
C MET A 188 -23.07 -4.53 -25.91
N SER A 189 -23.18 -5.82 -26.22
CA SER A 189 -24.41 -6.63 -26.10
C SER A 189 -24.66 -7.19 -24.69
N SER A 190 -24.10 -6.57 -23.64
CA SER A 190 -24.13 -7.09 -22.27
C SER A 190 -23.92 -6.01 -21.20
N PHE A 191 -24.21 -6.36 -19.95
CA PHE A 191 -24.26 -5.43 -18.82
C PHE A 191 -22.84 -5.13 -18.28
N GLY A 192 -22.30 -3.96 -18.62
CA GLY A 192 -20.96 -3.52 -18.18
C GLY A 192 -20.87 -2.95 -16.75
N GLY A 193 -21.96 -3.02 -15.97
CA GLY A 193 -22.07 -2.35 -14.67
C GLY A 193 -22.42 -0.86 -14.78
N TYR A 194 -22.33 -0.14 -13.66
CA TYR A 194 -22.68 1.27 -13.53
C TYR A 194 -21.53 2.08 -12.89
N VAL A 195 -21.43 3.37 -13.24
CA VAL A 195 -20.41 4.28 -12.70
C VAL A 195 -21.07 5.53 -12.13
N LEU A 196 -21.01 5.69 -10.81
CA LEU A 196 -21.29 6.97 -10.14
C LEU A 196 -20.03 7.85 -10.22
N SER A 197 -20.16 9.14 -10.55
CA SER A 197 -19.03 10.07 -10.48
C SER A 197 -19.47 11.50 -10.18
N GLY A 198 -18.62 12.26 -9.49
CA GLY A 198 -18.93 13.63 -9.07
C GLY A 198 -17.70 14.52 -8.87
N ILE A 199 -17.89 15.59 -8.11
CA ILE A 199 -16.87 16.58 -7.73
C ILE A 199 -17.04 16.85 -6.23
N ARG A 200 -15.97 16.71 -5.44
CA ARG A 200 -15.98 17.22 -4.06
C ARG A 200 -15.92 18.75 -4.14
N ILE A 201 -16.90 19.39 -3.51
CA ILE A 201 -16.97 20.83 -3.33
C ILE A 201 -16.74 21.10 -1.84
N SER A 202 -16.05 22.18 -1.49
CA SER A 202 -16.02 22.66 -0.10
C SER A 202 -17.23 23.54 0.14
N THR A 203 -18.07 23.19 1.12
CA THR A 203 -19.03 24.15 1.67
C THR A 203 -18.24 25.16 2.50
N THR A 204 -18.42 26.45 2.20
CA THR A 204 -18.04 27.60 3.04
C THR A 204 -19.12 27.88 4.06
#